data_AF-A0A218P356-F1
#
_entry.id   AF-A0A218P356-F1
#
_cell.length_a   1.000
_cell.length_b   1.000
_cell.length_c   1.000
_cell.angle_alpha   90.00
_cell.angle_beta   90.00
_cell.angle_gamma   90.00
#
_symmetry.space_group_name_H-M   'P 1'
#
loop_
_entity.id
_entity.type
_entity.pdbx_description
1 polymer ?
#
loop_
_entity_poly.entity_id
_entity_poly.type
_entity_poly.pdbx_seq_one_letter_code
_entity_poly.pdbx_strand_id
1 'polypeptide(L)'
;MRFSPAAIATVPLIIAVIAGSYLVRWLAVLVLGAFLAFVLFGFEIRISLPRRGREYNVRRKTDIERVATLIERARKGRVARSLIEEKVVGIYALLSDDYSRTFHTLISEPNEAIKILRSDGDFLDNLEKALEIVEEDLYEDRRGKLEG
;
A
#
# COMPACT_ATOMS: atom_id res chain seq x y z
N MET A 1 -24.94 15.14 34.06
CA MET A 1 -23.64 15.06 34.77
C MET A 1 -22.61 14.48 33.81
N ARG A 2 -21.57 15.23 33.46
CA ARG A 2 -20.47 14.75 32.59
C ARG A 2 -19.46 14.03 33.49
N PHE A 3 -19.46 12.70 33.49
CA PHE A 3 -18.42 11.93 34.17
C PHE A 3 -17.13 12.04 33.36
N SER A 4 -16.17 12.80 33.88
CA SER A 4 -14.82 12.87 33.33
C SER A 4 -14.16 11.48 33.46
N PRO A 5 -13.62 10.88 32.38
CA PRO A 5 -13.03 9.54 32.41
C PRO A 5 -11.85 9.43 33.41
N ALA A 6 -11.21 10.56 33.71
CA ALA A 6 -10.19 10.67 34.76
C ALA A 6 -10.74 10.30 36.16
N ALA A 7 -12.00 10.63 36.47
CA ALA A 7 -12.61 10.33 37.77
C ALA A 7 -12.93 8.83 37.95
N ILE A 8 -13.24 8.13 36.84
CA ILE A 8 -13.51 6.69 36.86
C ILE A 8 -12.21 5.90 37.08
N ALA A 9 -11.08 6.38 36.55
CA ALA A 9 -9.77 5.75 36.72
C ALA A 9 -9.16 5.94 38.13
N THR A 10 -9.51 7.02 38.82
CA THR A 10 -8.97 7.30 40.17
C THR A 10 -9.60 6.45 41.28
N VAL A 11 -10.87 6.03 41.12
CA VAL A 11 -11.59 5.22 42.13
C VAL A 11 -10.91 3.87 42.42
N PRO A 12 -10.53 3.03 41.43
CA PRO A 12 -9.85 1.77 41.70
C PRO A 12 -8.43 1.96 42.26
N LEU A 13 -7.74 3.05 41.90
CA LEU A 13 -6.42 3.38 42.43
C LEU A 13 -6.47 3.66 43.94
N ILE A 14 -7.48 4.40 44.40
CA ILE A 14 -7.71 4.71 45.81
C ILE A 14 -8.09 3.44 46.58
N ILE A 15 -8.92 2.57 46.01
CA ILE A 15 -9.30 1.27 46.61
C ILE A 15 -8.09 0.33 46.75
N ALA A 16 -7.17 0.32 45.77
CA ALA A 16 -5.96 -0.50 45.80
C ALA A 16 -4.92 -0.05 46.84
N VAL A 17 -4.88 1.25 47.18
CA VAL A 17 -3.96 1.81 48.18
C VAL A 17 -4.48 1.60 49.61
N ILE A 18 -5.80 1.63 49.81
CA ILE A 18 -6.42 1.56 51.14
C ILE A 18 -6.68 0.12 51.59
N ALA A 19 -6.99 -0.80 50.67
CA ALA A 19 -7.29 -2.18 51.01
C ALA A 19 -6.01 -3.02 51.16
N GLY A 20 -5.56 -3.23 52.40
CA GLY A 20 -4.44 -4.12 52.76
C GLY A 20 -4.62 -5.61 52.41
N SER A 21 -5.58 -5.96 51.55
CA SER A 21 -5.85 -7.30 51.09
C SER A 21 -5.23 -7.54 49.72
N TYR A 22 -4.33 -8.52 49.65
CA TYR A 22 -3.60 -8.93 48.45
C TYR A 22 -4.53 -9.21 47.26
N LEU A 23 -5.68 -9.83 47.50
CA LEU A 23 -6.69 -10.14 46.48
C LEU A 23 -7.26 -8.87 45.82
N VAL A 24 -7.56 -7.84 46.61
CA VAL A 24 -8.13 -6.58 46.10
C VAL A 24 -7.09 -5.85 45.26
N ARG A 25 -5.82 -5.89 45.67
CA ARG A 25 -4.70 -5.30 44.90
C ARG A 25 -4.56 -5.95 43.53
N TRP A 26 -4.59 -7.28 43.46
CA TRP A 26 -4.48 -7.98 42.18
C TRP A 26 -5.69 -7.74 41.28
N LEU A 27 -6.89 -7.68 41.84
CA LEU A 27 -8.08 -7.35 41.07
C LEU A 27 -7.98 -5.95 40.46
N ALA A 28 -7.50 -4.97 41.23
CA ALA A 28 -7.28 -3.62 40.73
C ALA A 28 -6.22 -3.56 39.62
N VAL A 29 -5.11 -4.31 39.76
CA VAL A 29 -4.06 -4.40 38.73
C VAL A 29 -4.61 -5.00 37.44
N LEU A 30 -5.41 -6.07 37.52
CA LEU A 30 -6.01 -6.71 36.34
C LEU A 30 -6.99 -5.79 35.62
N VAL A 31 -7.85 -5.10 36.38
CA VAL A 31 -8.81 -4.13 35.82
C VAL A 31 -8.08 -2.96 35.17
N LEU A 32 -7.05 -2.42 35.81
CA LEU A 32 -6.26 -1.32 35.27
C LEU A 32 -5.50 -1.73 34.00
N GLY A 33 -4.93 -2.94 34.00
CA GLY A 33 -4.25 -3.50 32.82
C GLY A 33 -5.19 -3.71 31.64
N ALA A 34 -6.38 -4.28 31.88
CA ALA A 34 -7.40 -4.45 30.85
C ALA A 34 -7.92 -3.12 30.32
N PHE A 35 -8.13 -2.13 31.20
CA PHE A 35 -8.52 -0.78 30.79
C PHE A 35 -7.43 -0.11 29.95
N LEU A 36 -6.16 -0.24 30.35
CA LEU A 36 -5.03 0.32 29.60
C LEU A 36 -4.90 -0.35 28.23
N ALA A 37 -5.02 -1.68 28.16
CA ALA A 37 -5.05 -2.40 26.88
C ALA A 37 -6.22 -1.94 26.01
N PHE A 38 -7.41 -1.77 26.59
CA PHE A 38 -8.57 -1.25 25.85
C PHE A 38 -8.36 0.19 25.37
N VAL A 39 -7.71 1.06 26.14
CA VAL A 39 -7.39 2.42 25.69
C VAL A 39 -6.32 2.38 24.59
N LEU A 40 -5.28 1.58 24.72
CA LEU A 40 -4.17 1.53 23.75
C LEU A 40 -4.57 0.86 22.43
N PHE A 41 -5.37 -0.21 22.49
CA PHE A 41 -5.78 -0.98 21.32
C PHE A 41 -7.19 -0.63 20.81
N GLY A 42 -8.09 -0.17 21.69
CA GLY A 42 -9.45 0.24 21.33
C GLY A 42 -9.57 1.69 20.86
N PHE A 43 -8.71 2.59 21.34
CA PHE A 43 -8.40 3.82 20.60
C PHE A 43 -7.24 3.53 19.68
N GLU A 44 -7.55 2.96 18.52
CA GLU A 44 -6.67 3.02 17.36
C GLU A 44 -6.22 4.47 17.21
N ILE A 45 -4.96 4.75 17.56
CA ILE A 45 -4.40 6.10 17.58
C ILE A 45 -4.47 6.61 16.15
N ARG A 46 -5.56 7.30 15.79
CA ARG A 46 -5.59 8.16 14.62
C ARG A 46 -4.63 9.30 14.94
N ILE A 47 -3.33 9.09 14.72
CA ILE A 47 -2.41 10.19 14.50
C ILE A 47 -2.96 10.88 13.25
N SER A 48 -3.86 11.84 13.47
CA SER A 48 -4.14 12.87 12.50
C SER A 48 -2.88 13.72 12.47
N LEU A 49 -1.89 13.30 11.67
CA LEU A 49 -0.83 14.20 11.27
C LEU A 49 -1.52 15.47 10.77
N PRO A 50 -1.08 16.67 11.17
CA PRO A 50 -1.59 17.90 10.57
C PRO A 50 -1.23 17.85 9.09
N ARG A 51 -2.17 17.39 8.28
CA ARG A 51 -2.06 17.29 6.84
C ARG A 51 -2.09 18.72 6.34
N ARG A 52 -0.88 19.30 6.24
CA ARG A 52 -0.64 20.58 5.57
C ARG A 52 -1.44 20.61 4.28
N GLY A 53 -2.19 21.69 4.11
CA GLY A 53 -3.31 21.80 3.19
C GLY A 53 -3.03 21.24 1.80
N ARG A 54 -3.86 20.27 1.43
CA ARG A 54 -4.37 20.14 0.08
C ARG A 54 -5.66 19.35 0.19
N GLU A 55 -6.77 20.07 0.30
CA GLU A 55 -8.06 19.61 -0.20
C GLU A 55 -7.90 19.36 -1.69
N TYR A 56 -7.23 18.26 -2.04
CA TYR A 56 -7.40 17.68 -3.34
C TYR A 56 -8.75 16.99 -3.27
N ASN A 57 -9.76 17.70 -3.79
CA ASN A 57 -10.99 17.15 -4.31
C ASN A 57 -10.63 16.15 -5.44
N VAL A 58 -9.95 15.05 -5.11
CA VAL A 58 -9.84 13.90 -6.00
C VAL A 58 -11.17 13.19 -5.85
N ARG A 59 -12.13 13.61 -6.66
CA ARG A 59 -13.15 12.70 -7.19
C ARG A 59 -12.40 11.39 -7.43
N ARG A 60 -12.68 10.33 -6.66
CA ARG A 60 -12.02 9.03 -6.83
C ARG A 60 -12.40 8.53 -8.22
N LYS A 61 -11.69 9.02 -9.24
CA LYS A 61 -11.56 8.37 -10.52
C LYS A 61 -11.07 6.98 -10.17
N THR A 62 -11.85 5.97 -10.56
CA THR A 62 -11.47 4.57 -10.42
C THR A 62 -10.07 4.38 -11.00
N ASP A 63 -9.28 3.44 -10.48
CA ASP A 63 -7.90 3.25 -10.93
C ASP A 63 -7.82 3.02 -12.45
N ILE A 64 -8.86 2.42 -13.03
CA ILE A 64 -9.09 2.27 -14.47
C ILE A 64 -9.10 3.63 -15.19
N GLU A 65 -9.88 4.60 -14.70
CA GLU A 65 -10.00 5.91 -15.32
C GLU A 65 -8.70 6.72 -15.21
N ARG A 66 -7.92 6.50 -14.13
CA ARG A 66 -6.58 7.06 -13.98
C ARG A 66 -5.61 6.47 -15.01
N VAL A 67 -5.62 5.15 -15.19
CA VAL A 67 -4.78 4.46 -16.19
C VAL A 67 -5.18 4.89 -17.60
N ALA A 68 -6.48 4.94 -17.93
CA ALA A 68 -6.96 5.44 -19.21
C ALA A 68 -6.50 6.88 -19.48
N THR A 69 -6.57 7.76 -18.49
CA THR A 69 -6.07 9.14 -18.60
C THR A 69 -4.56 9.18 -18.82
N LEU A 70 -3.79 8.27 -18.20
CA LEU A 70 -2.34 8.17 -18.40
C LEU A 70 -2.00 7.67 -19.81
N ILE A 71 -2.71 6.67 -20.31
CA ILE A 71 -2.57 6.15 -21.68
C ILE A 71 -2.87 7.25 -22.71
N GLU A 72 -3.96 7.99 -22.50
CA GLU A 72 -4.33 9.11 -23.38
C GLU A 72 -3.24 10.20 -23.40
N ARG A 73 -2.61 10.48 -22.26
CA ARG A 73 -1.48 11.42 -22.16
C ARG A 73 -0.21 10.86 -22.79
N ALA A 74 0.04 9.56 -22.69
CA ALA A 74 1.21 8.90 -23.25
C ALA A 74 1.24 8.94 -24.78
N ARG A 75 0.06 8.93 -25.41
CA ARG A 75 -0.07 9.16 -26.86
C ARG A 75 0.53 10.50 -27.32
N LYS A 76 0.50 11.54 -26.49
CA LYS A 76 0.94 12.90 -26.86
C LYS A 76 2.24 13.34 -26.18
N GLY A 77 2.67 12.69 -25.11
CA GLY A 77 3.77 13.14 -24.26
C GLY A 77 4.79 12.06 -23.93
N ARG A 78 6.07 12.33 -24.18
CA ARG A 78 7.20 11.44 -23.83
C ARG A 78 7.25 11.07 -22.34
N VAL A 79 6.87 11.99 -21.45
CA VAL A 79 6.87 11.76 -19.99
C VAL A 79 5.81 10.74 -19.57
N ALA A 80 4.63 10.78 -20.20
CA ALA A 80 3.58 9.81 -19.92
C ALA A 80 3.91 8.45 -20.53
N ARG A 81 4.61 8.42 -21.67
CA ARG A 81 5.16 7.19 -22.26
C ARG A 81 6.20 6.52 -21.36
N SER A 82 7.15 7.28 -20.81
CA SER A 82 8.14 6.74 -19.87
C SER A 82 7.51 6.25 -18.57
N LEU A 83 6.43 6.89 -18.10
CA LEU A 83 5.68 6.41 -16.94
C LEU A 83 5.01 5.05 -17.20
N ILE A 84 4.47 4.83 -18.40
CA ILE A 84 3.89 3.53 -18.76
C ILE A 84 4.98 2.47 -18.88
N GLU A 85 6.11 2.81 -19.48
CA GLU A 85 7.28 1.92 -19.55
C GLU A 85 7.75 1.49 -18.17
N GLU A 86 7.88 2.42 -17.23
CA GLU A 86 8.23 2.12 -15.84
C GLU A 86 7.23 1.17 -15.17
N LYS A 87 5.93 1.28 -15.50
CA LYS A 87 4.91 0.36 -15.00
C LYS A 87 5.06 -1.04 -15.59
N VAL A 88 5.35 -1.16 -16.88
CA VAL A 88 5.59 -2.48 -17.51
C VAL A 88 6.86 -3.12 -16.95
N VAL A 89 7.95 -2.38 -16.80
CA VAL A 89 9.18 -2.88 -16.12
C VAL A 89 8.86 -3.30 -14.68
N GLY A 90 8.03 -2.54 -13.99
CA GLY A 90 7.57 -2.87 -12.64
C GLY A 90 6.82 -4.20 -12.54
N ILE A 91 6.08 -4.61 -13.59
CA ILE A 91 5.40 -5.92 -13.62
C ILE A 91 6.43 -7.05 -13.65
N TYR A 92 7.42 -6.97 -14.54
CA TYR A 92 8.50 -7.97 -14.60
C TYR A 92 9.34 -8.02 -13.33
N ALA A 93 9.66 -6.85 -12.76
CA ALA A 93 10.41 -6.78 -11.51
C ALA A 93 9.64 -7.41 -10.33
N LEU A 94 8.31 -7.25 -10.30
CA LEU A 94 7.45 -7.88 -9.30
C LEU A 94 7.37 -9.41 -9.45
N LEU A 95 7.48 -9.90 -10.68
CA LEU A 95 7.49 -11.33 -10.98
C LEU A 95 8.82 -12.00 -10.59
N SER A 96 9.92 -11.26 -10.65
CA SER A 96 11.26 -11.77 -10.33
C SER A 96 11.53 -11.86 -8.83
N ASP A 97 12.41 -12.78 -8.45
CA ASP A 97 12.85 -12.95 -7.05
C ASP A 97 13.62 -11.73 -6.50
N ASP A 98 14.31 -10.98 -7.37
CA ASP A 98 15.06 -9.77 -7.01
C ASP A 98 14.57 -8.55 -7.79
N TYR A 99 13.58 -7.86 -7.20
CA TYR A 99 12.95 -6.68 -7.76
C TYR A 99 13.96 -5.61 -8.21
N SER A 100 14.94 -5.27 -7.36
CA SER A 100 15.82 -4.14 -7.62
C SER A 100 16.77 -4.45 -8.77
N ARG A 101 17.34 -5.66 -8.76
CA ARG A 101 18.26 -6.10 -9.82
C ARG A 101 17.55 -6.21 -11.16
N THR A 102 16.35 -6.79 -11.18
CA THR A 102 15.58 -6.99 -12.41
C THR A 102 15.11 -5.65 -12.99
N PHE A 103 14.63 -4.74 -12.13
CA PHE A 103 14.22 -3.39 -12.54
C PHE A 103 15.37 -2.63 -13.20
N HIS A 104 16.56 -2.63 -12.59
CA HIS A 104 17.74 -1.97 -13.17
C HIS A 104 18.22 -2.65 -14.45
N THR A 105 18.22 -3.99 -14.48
CA THR A 105 18.61 -4.77 -15.66
C THR A 105 17.70 -4.47 -16.84
N LEU A 106 16.38 -4.45 -16.65
CA LEU A 106 15.40 -4.18 -17.72
C LEU A 106 15.47 -2.74 -18.26
N ILE A 107 15.96 -1.79 -17.46
CA ILE A 107 16.22 -0.43 -17.94
C ILE A 107 17.41 -0.42 -18.90
N SER A 108 18.50 -1.12 -18.55
CA SER A 108 19.73 -1.19 -19.36
C SER A 108 19.64 -2.16 -20.54
N GLU A 109 18.98 -3.29 -20.35
CA GLU A 109 18.82 -4.39 -21.29
C GLU A 109 17.33 -4.73 -21.39
N PRO A 110 16.59 -3.97 -22.23
CA PRO A 110 15.15 -4.12 -22.33
C PRO A 110 14.80 -5.47 -22.99
N ASN A 111 13.79 -6.15 -22.44
CA ASN A 111 13.19 -7.31 -23.07
C ASN A 111 12.36 -6.93 -24.31
N GLU A 112 11.79 -7.91 -24.99
CA GLU A 112 11.05 -7.70 -26.25
C GLU A 112 9.85 -6.76 -26.06
N ALA A 113 9.08 -6.93 -24.99
CA ALA A 113 7.96 -6.04 -24.64
C ALA A 113 8.40 -4.57 -24.48
N ILE A 114 9.48 -4.31 -23.75
CA ILE A 114 9.98 -2.93 -23.55
C ILE A 114 10.60 -2.36 -24.84
N LYS A 115 11.24 -3.19 -25.67
CA LYS A 115 11.77 -2.78 -26.98
C LYS A 115 10.65 -2.33 -27.92
N ILE A 116 9.56 -3.09 -28.00
CA ILE A 116 8.39 -2.73 -28.80
C ILE A 116 7.75 -1.45 -28.25
N LEU A 117 7.64 -1.31 -26.94
CA LEU A 117 7.10 -0.09 -26.31
C LEU A 117 7.96 1.16 -26.59
N ARG A 118 9.28 1.00 -26.73
CA ARG A 118 10.22 2.08 -27.12
C ARG A 118 10.28 2.34 -28.62
N SER A 119 9.78 1.43 -29.46
CA SER A 119 9.89 1.56 -30.92
C SER A 119 9.12 2.77 -31.46
N ASP A 120 9.61 3.36 -32.55
CA ASP A 120 8.96 4.48 -33.23
C ASP A 120 7.73 3.98 -34.00
N GLY A 121 6.56 4.59 -33.77
CA GLY A 121 5.28 4.14 -34.33
C GLY A 121 4.06 4.67 -33.56
N ASP A 122 2.88 4.10 -33.81
CA ASP A 122 1.70 4.36 -32.99
C ASP A 122 1.91 3.75 -31.60
N PHE A 123 1.97 4.62 -30.58
CA PHE A 123 2.21 4.21 -29.21
C PHE A 123 1.17 3.21 -28.71
N LEU A 124 -0.10 3.34 -29.12
CA LEU A 124 -1.16 2.46 -28.64
C LEU A 124 -1.02 1.04 -29.20
N ASP A 125 -0.71 0.92 -30.49
CA ASP A 125 -0.44 -0.37 -31.15
C ASP A 125 0.80 -1.05 -30.54
N ASN A 126 1.84 -0.26 -30.27
CA ASN A 126 3.05 -0.76 -29.60
C ASN A 126 2.79 -1.18 -28.14
N LEU A 127 1.91 -0.47 -27.43
CA LEU A 127 1.52 -0.83 -26.06
C LEU A 127 0.69 -2.11 -26.04
N GLU A 128 -0.22 -2.28 -26.98
CA GLU A 128 -1.04 -3.49 -27.14
C GLU A 128 -0.15 -4.72 -27.36
N LYS A 129 0.76 -4.66 -28.33
CA LYS A 129 1.74 -5.72 -28.60
C LYS A 129 2.66 -6.01 -27.41
N ALA A 130 3.11 -4.96 -26.71
CA ALA A 130 3.95 -5.13 -25.53
C ALA A 130 3.19 -5.83 -24.39
N LEU A 131 1.89 -5.54 -24.21
CA LEU A 131 1.05 -6.19 -23.20
C LEU A 131 0.73 -7.64 -23.57
N GLU A 132 0.55 -7.95 -24.85
CA GLU A 132 0.35 -9.32 -25.33
C GLU A 132 1.55 -10.22 -24.98
N ILE A 133 2.78 -9.73 -25.21
CA ILE A 133 4.01 -10.43 -24.83
C ILE A 133 4.12 -10.60 -23.31
N VAL A 134 3.78 -9.55 -22.54
CA VAL A 134 3.76 -9.63 -21.07
C VAL A 134 2.77 -10.70 -20.60
N GLU A 135 1.61 -10.78 -21.23
CA GLU A 135 0.60 -11.78 -20.92
C GLU A 135 1.11 -13.19 -21.22
N GLU A 136 1.73 -13.40 -22.39
CA GLU A 136 2.37 -14.67 -22.76
C GLU A 136 3.45 -15.10 -21.76
N ASP A 137 4.40 -14.20 -21.44
CA ASP A 137 5.46 -14.42 -20.46
C ASP A 137 4.90 -14.82 -19.08
N LEU A 138 3.81 -14.16 -18.65
CA LEU A 138 3.15 -14.45 -17.38
C LEU A 138 2.45 -15.80 -17.37
N TYR A 139 1.87 -16.22 -18.50
CA TYR A 139 1.26 -17.54 -18.63
C TYR A 139 2.31 -18.65 -18.66
N GLU A 140 3.43 -18.45 -19.35
CA GLU A 140 4.53 -19.42 -19.41
C GLU A 140 5.21 -19.60 -18.04
N ASP A 141 5.53 -18.51 -17.35
CA ASP A 141 6.12 -18.55 -15.99
C ASP A 141 5.20 -19.27 -15.00
N ARG A 142 3.88 -19.00 -15.08
CA ARG A 142 2.89 -19.72 -14.27
C ARG A 142 2.88 -21.22 -14.58
N ARG A 143 3.06 -21.62 -15.83
CA ARG A 143 3.06 -23.04 -16.24
C ARG A 143 4.32 -23.75 -15.73
N GLY A 144 5.49 -23.13 -15.88
CA GLY A 144 6.76 -23.65 -15.37
C GLY A 144 6.76 -23.85 -13.84
N LYS A 145 6.06 -22.98 -13.10
CA LYS A 145 5.91 -23.10 -11.64
C LYS A 145 4.94 -24.19 -11.18
N LEU A 146 4.05 -24.66 -12.05
CA LEU A 146 3.06 -25.71 -11.74
C LEU A 146 3.57 -27.12 -12.08
N GLU A 147 4.63 -27.23 -12.87
CA GLU A 147 5.23 -28.50 -13.30
C GLU A 147 6.49 -28.90 -12.50
N GLY A 148 6.91 -28.09 -11.52
CA GLY A 148 8.01 -28.36 -10.58
C GLY A 148 7.52 -28.74 -9.19
#